data_AF-A0AAW2NR76-F1
#
_entry.id   AF-A0AAW2NR76-F1
#
_cell.length_a   1.000
_cell.length_b   1.000
_cell.length_c   1.000
_cell.angle_alpha   90.00
_cell.angle_beta   90.00
_cell.angle_gamma   90.00
#
_symmetry.space_group_name_H-M   'P 1'
#
loop_
_entity.id
_entity.type
_entity.pdbx_description
1 polymer ?
#
loop_
_entity_poly.entity_id
_entity_poly.type
_entity_poly.pdbx_seq_one_letter_code
_entity_poly.pdbx_strand_id
1 'polypeptide(L)'
;MKKLIRYLDLPVEKIDACKNDCILYWKDKIDMDCCKFCGEARYKPTRERNLNRKMTSYVIVRYLPLASRLQRLYASKATAEHMMWCANHQTEEGSMYNPSDTKAWRLFD
;
A
#
# COMPACT_ATOMS: atom_id res chain seq x y z
N MET A 1 -21.83 -1.78 -16.10
CA MET A 1 -20.74 -1.01 -15.46
C MET A 1 -21.04 -0.56 -14.03
N LYS A 2 -22.13 0.17 -13.74
CA LYS A 2 -22.43 0.70 -12.39
C LYS A 2 -22.47 -0.35 -11.26
N LYS A 3 -22.91 -1.58 -11.55
CA LYS A 3 -22.96 -2.66 -10.54
C LYS A 3 -21.57 -3.21 -10.17
N LEU A 4 -20.62 -3.27 -11.11
CA LEU A 4 -19.29 -3.86 -10.89
C LEU A 4 -18.39 -2.93 -10.06
N ILE A 5 -18.45 -1.62 -10.31
CA ILE A 5 -17.72 -0.60 -9.55
C ILE A 5 -18.15 -0.57 -8.07
N ARG A 6 -19.41 -0.94 -7.77
CA ARG A 6 -19.92 -1.04 -6.39
C ARG A 6 -19.36 -2.23 -5.61
N TYR A 7 -18.93 -3.30 -6.29
CA TYR A 7 -18.31 -4.48 -5.65
C TYR A 7 -16.80 -4.33 -5.46
N LEU A 8 -16.18 -3.33 -6.08
CA LEU A 8 -14.77 -3.00 -5.92
C LEU A 8 -14.65 -1.92 -4.85
N ASP A 9 -14.86 -2.35 -3.60
CA ASP A 9 -14.63 -1.49 -2.44
C ASP A 9 -13.21 -0.90 -2.51
N LEU A 10 -13.08 0.34 -2.05
CA LEU A 10 -11.79 1.01 -1.87
C LEU A 10 -11.41 0.92 -0.39
N PRO A 11 -11.02 -0.27 0.12
CA PRO A 11 -10.68 -0.41 1.51
C PRO A 11 -9.55 0.54 1.87
N VAL A 12 -9.57 0.97 3.13
CA VAL A 12 -8.51 1.73 3.75
C VAL A 12 -8.08 0.93 4.96
N GLU A 13 -6.84 0.47 4.92
CA GLU A 13 -6.22 -0.24 6.04
C GLU A 13 -5.55 0.78 6.96
N LYS A 14 -5.74 0.62 8.27
CA LYS A 14 -5.06 1.44 9.28
C LYS A 14 -3.90 0.64 9.82
N ILE A 15 -2.69 1.15 9.65
CA ILE A 15 -1.46 0.54 10.10
C ILE A 15 -0.84 1.48 11.13
N ASP A 16 -0.51 0.96 12.30
CA ASP A 16 0.17 1.77 13.31
C ASP A 16 1.61 2.03 12.87
N ALA A 17 2.15 3.20 13.21
CA ALA A 17 3.53 3.57 12.94
C ALA A 17 4.23 4.05 14.21
N CYS A 18 5.55 3.97 14.20
CA CYS A 18 6.37 4.58 15.23
C CYS A 18 6.13 6.09 15.28
N LYS A 19 6.14 6.67 16.48
CA LYS A 19 6.03 8.12 16.70
C LYS A 19 7.09 8.93 15.94
N ASN A 20 8.27 8.36 15.74
CA ASN A 20 9.39 8.96 15.00
C ASN A 20 9.53 8.37 13.58
N ASP A 21 8.46 7.76 13.04
CA ASP A 21 8.37 7.21 11.68
C ASP A 21 9.41 6.14 11.31
N CYS A 22 10.08 5.52 12.30
CA CYS A 22 11.13 4.53 12.03
C CYS A 22 10.60 3.21 11.45
N ILE A 23 9.39 2.80 11.84
CA ILE A 23 8.76 1.53 11.40
C ILE A 23 7.24 1.66 11.28
N LEU A 24 6.68 0.78 10.46
CA LEU A 24 5.28 0.39 10.49
C LEU A 24 5.13 -0.90 11.30
N TYR A 25 4.14 -0.94 12.19
CA TYR A 25 3.77 -2.15 12.94
C TYR A 25 2.88 -3.04 12.08
N TRP A 26 3.51 -3.67 11.08
CA TRP A 26 2.85 -4.49 10.06
C TRP A 26 3.53 -5.86 9.94
N LYS A 27 2.76 -6.88 9.54
CA LYS A 27 3.18 -8.29 9.41
C LYS A 27 3.91 -8.79 10.67
N ASP A 28 5.20 -9.06 10.56
CA ASP A 28 6.10 -9.57 11.59
C ASP A 28 6.23 -8.64 12.81
N LYS A 29 5.80 -7.39 12.71
CA LYS A 29 5.94 -6.36 13.75
C LYS A 29 4.61 -6.02 14.42
N ILE A 30 3.54 -6.75 14.12
CA ILE A 30 2.19 -6.41 14.60
C ILE A 30 2.03 -6.55 16.11
N ASP A 31 2.81 -7.43 16.74
CA ASP A 31 2.78 -7.68 18.20
C ASP A 31 3.82 -6.85 18.98
N MET A 32 4.53 -5.94 18.31
CA MET A 32 5.49 -5.06 18.97
C MET A 32 4.80 -3.87 19.60
N ASP A 33 5.13 -3.61 20.86
CA ASP A 33 4.61 -2.47 21.64
C ASP A 33 5.60 -1.29 21.69
N CYS A 34 6.84 -1.50 21.25
CA CYS A 34 7.87 -0.47 21.19
C CYS A 34 8.67 -0.56 19.89
N CYS A 35 9.21 0.58 19.46
CA CYS A 35 10.04 0.63 18.28
C CYS A 35 11.43 0.04 18.55
N LYS A 36 11.85 -0.95 17.76
CA LYS A 36 13.19 -1.54 17.86
C LYS A 36 14.35 -0.58 17.55
N PHE A 37 14.10 0.56 16.92
CA PHE A 37 15.14 1.51 16.52
C PHE A 37 15.28 2.69 17.47
N CYS A 38 14.17 3.28 17.94
CA CYS A 38 14.20 4.45 18.82
C CYS A 38 13.66 4.19 20.24
N GLY A 39 13.18 2.99 20.54
CA GLY A 39 12.64 2.61 21.85
C GLY A 39 11.29 3.24 22.22
N GLU A 40 10.76 4.16 21.40
CA GLU A 40 9.48 4.82 21.67
C GLU A 40 8.31 3.82 21.70
N ALA A 41 7.36 4.07 22.61
CA ALA A 41 6.15 3.28 22.72
C ALA A 41 5.25 3.45 21.49
N ARG A 42 4.60 2.37 21.08
CA ARG A 42 3.59 2.37 20.03
C ARG A 42 2.32 3.11 20.45
N TYR A 43 1.87 2.88 21.68
CA TYR A 43 0.57 3.33 22.18
C TYR A 43 0.68 4.53 23.12
N LYS A 44 -0.31 5.42 23.05
CA LYS A 44 -0.46 6.54 23.99
C LYS A 44 -0.80 6.01 25.38
N PRO A 45 -0.31 6.65 26.46
CA PRO A 45 -0.66 6.25 27.82
C PRO A 45 -2.18 6.39 28.04
N THR A 46 -2.81 5.31 28.53
CA THR A 46 -4.24 5.31 28.85
C THR A 46 -4.43 5.77 30.29
N ARG A 47 -5.28 6.78 30.53
CA ARG A 47 -5.50 7.38 31.86
C ARG A 47 -6.29 6.50 32.85
N GLU A 48 -6.89 5.41 32.39
CA GLU A 48 -7.72 4.52 33.22
C GLU A 48 -7.30 3.06 33.04
N ARG A 49 -7.27 2.29 34.14
CA ARG A 49 -7.01 0.84 34.19
C ARG A 49 -8.20 0.02 33.67
N ASN A 50 -8.87 0.47 32.61
CA ASN A 50 -9.88 -0.32 31.95
C ASN A 50 -9.18 -1.28 30.99
N LEU A 51 -8.95 -2.52 31.44
CA LEU A 51 -8.27 -3.60 30.69
C LEU A 51 -8.93 -3.90 29.34
N ASN A 52 -10.19 -3.50 29.15
CA ASN A 52 -10.98 -3.74 27.94
C ASN A 52 -10.95 -2.57 26.93
N ARG A 53 -10.19 -1.51 27.18
CA ARG A 53 -10.13 -0.36 26.26
C ARG A 53 -9.07 -0.59 25.18
N LYS A 54 -9.48 -0.42 23.92
CA LYS A 54 -8.57 -0.53 22.77
C LYS A 54 -7.42 0.47 22.90
N MET A 55 -6.18 -0.02 22.93
CA MET A 55 -4.98 0.80 22.93
C MET A 55 -4.95 1.69 21.67
N THR A 56 -4.55 2.95 21.84
CA THR A 56 -4.53 3.94 20.75
C THR A 56 -3.09 4.24 20.38
N SER A 57 -2.71 3.97 19.13
CA SER A 57 -1.37 4.27 18.62
C SER A 57 -1.07 5.77 18.63
N TYR A 58 0.22 6.13 18.74
CA TYR A 58 0.68 7.49 18.53
C TYR A 58 0.44 7.97 17.10
N VAL A 59 0.79 7.14 16.12
CA VAL A 59 0.68 7.42 14.69
C VAL A 59 -0.07 6.29 13.99
N ILE A 60 -0.96 6.66 13.08
CA ILE A 60 -1.71 5.72 12.22
C ILE A 60 -1.53 6.16 10.77
N VAL A 61 -0.96 5.27 9.97
CA VAL A 61 -0.86 5.40 8.51
C VAL A 61 -2.08 4.74 7.88
N ARG A 62 -2.64 5.40 6.87
CA ARG A 62 -3.77 4.86 6.08
C ARG A 62 -3.21 4.26 4.80
N TYR A 63 -3.15 2.94 4.73
CA TYR A 63 -2.76 2.21 3.55
C TYR A 63 -3.97 2.02 2.62
N LEU A 64 -3.72 2.22 1.33
CA LEU A 64 -4.69 2.08 0.25
C LEU A 64 -4.29 0.83 -0.56
N PRO A 65 -4.92 -0.34 -0.33
CA PRO A 65 -4.54 -1.58 -0.99
C PRO A 65 -4.52 -1.43 -2.51
N LEU A 66 -3.38 -1.78 -3.11
CA LEU A 66 -3.14 -1.62 -4.54
C LEU A 66 -4.01 -2.58 -5.35
N ALA A 67 -4.15 -3.83 -4.91
CA ALA A 67 -4.85 -4.87 -5.66
C ALA A 67 -6.28 -4.48 -6.03
N SER A 68 -7.09 -4.02 -5.08
CA SER A 68 -8.48 -3.61 -5.35
C SER A 68 -8.58 -2.39 -6.26
N ARG A 69 -7.61 -1.47 -6.17
CA ARG A 69 -7.54 -0.28 -7.03
C ARG A 69 -7.15 -0.65 -8.46
N LEU A 70 -6.17 -1.53 -8.62
CA LEU A 70 -5.78 -2.05 -9.92
C LEU A 70 -6.95 -2.82 -10.54
N GLN A 71 -7.62 -3.73 -9.82
CA GLN A 71 -8.82 -4.41 -10.31
C GLN A 71 -9.87 -3.44 -10.85
N ARG A 72 -10.06 -2.30 -10.18
CA ARG A 72 -10.98 -1.24 -10.64
C ARG A 72 -10.50 -0.52 -11.89
N LEU A 73 -9.20 -0.26 -12.03
CA LEU A 73 -8.62 0.32 -13.24
C LEU A 73 -8.74 -0.64 -14.43
N TYR A 74 -8.53 -1.95 -14.21
CA TYR A 74 -8.68 -2.98 -15.25
C TYR A 74 -10.15 -3.32 -15.58
N ALA A 75 -11.10 -3.01 -14.70
CA ALA A 75 -12.52 -3.30 -14.93
C ALA A 75 -13.18 -2.44 -16.03
N SER A 76 -12.52 -1.37 -16.47
CA SER A 76 -12.99 -0.50 -17.55
C SER A 76 -12.10 -0.67 -18.78
N LYS A 77 -12.70 -0.94 -19.94
CA LYS A 77 -11.97 -1.17 -21.19
C LYS A 77 -11.05 0.01 -21.56
N ALA A 78 -11.57 1.24 -21.45
CA ALA A 78 -10.80 2.45 -21.77
C ALA A 78 -9.56 2.62 -20.90
N THR A 79 -9.65 2.30 -19.61
CA THR A 79 -8.51 2.40 -18.69
C THR A 79 -7.59 1.19 -18.80
N ALA A 80 -8.14 -0.02 -19.03
CA ALA A 80 -7.38 -1.23 -19.23
C ALA A 80 -6.46 -1.15 -20.45
N GLU A 81 -6.91 -0.56 -21.57
CA GLU A 81 -6.09 -0.33 -22.76
C GLU A 81 -4.81 0.47 -22.43
N HIS A 82 -4.93 1.53 -21.62
CA HIS A 82 -3.76 2.29 -21.16
C HIS A 82 -2.90 1.52 -20.14
N MET A 83 -3.50 0.74 -19.25
CA MET A 83 -2.76 -0.03 -18.24
C MET A 83 -1.96 -1.19 -18.83
N MET A 84 -2.42 -1.76 -19.95
CA MET A 84 -1.71 -2.82 -20.67
C MET A 84 -0.66 -2.29 -21.67
N TRP A 85 -0.49 -0.97 -21.77
CA TRP A 85 0.41 -0.37 -22.76
C TRP A 85 1.82 -0.97 -22.65
N CYS A 86 2.40 -1.05 -21.44
CA CYS A 86 3.75 -1.59 -21.25
C CYS A 86 3.91 -3.04 -21.74
N ALA A 87 2.85 -3.85 -21.68
CA ALA A 87 2.89 -5.25 -22.09
C ALA A 87 2.67 -5.45 -23.60
N ASN A 88 1.91 -4.54 -24.24
CA ASN A 88 1.52 -4.66 -25.64
C ASN A 88 2.37 -3.80 -26.58
N HIS A 89 3.05 -2.80 -26.04
CA HIS A 89 3.93 -1.90 -26.76
C HIS A 89 5.18 -2.63 -27.26
N GLN A 90 5.54 -2.38 -28.51
CA GLN A 90 6.77 -2.88 -29.11
C GLN A 90 7.72 -1.71 -29.31
N THR A 91 8.93 -1.84 -28.78
CA THR A 91 10.03 -0.92 -29.05
C THR A 91 10.90 -1.41 -30.19
N GLU A 92 11.26 -0.49 -31.08
CA GLU A 92 12.37 -0.70 -31.98
C GLU A 92 13.67 -0.89 -31.19
N GLU A 93 14.50 -1.82 -31.64
CA GLU A 93 15.76 -2.15 -30.99
C GLU A 93 16.70 -0.94 -31.01
N GLY A 94 17.09 -0.44 -29.83
CA GLY A 94 17.94 0.74 -29.67
C GLY A 94 17.19 2.04 -29.37
N SER A 95 15.85 2.05 -29.43
CA SER A 95 15.02 3.22 -29.08
C SER A 95 14.37 3.05 -27.70
N MET A 96 14.27 4.15 -26.94
CA MET A 96 13.63 4.19 -25.63
C MET A 96 12.48 5.20 -25.65
N TYR A 97 11.24 4.73 -25.65
CA TYR A 97 10.03 5.56 -25.65
C TYR A 97 9.45 5.69 -24.23
N ASN A 98 9.72 4.71 -23.37
CA ASN A 98 9.34 4.66 -21.96
C ASN A 98 10.49 4.08 -21.12
N PRO A 99 10.65 4.47 -19.85
CA PRO A 99 11.55 3.80 -18.91
C PRO A 99 11.48 2.26 -18.91
N SER A 100 10.29 1.67 -19.12
CA SER A 100 10.08 0.22 -19.23
C SER A 100 10.89 -0.44 -20.35
N ASP A 101 11.29 0.33 -21.36
CA ASP A 101 12.02 -0.19 -22.53
C ASP A 101 13.50 -0.44 -22.22
N THR A 102 14.00 0.08 -21.09
CA THR A 102 15.39 -0.07 -20.70
C THR A 102 15.72 -1.49 -20.24
N LYS A 103 16.99 -1.89 -20.42
CA LYS A 103 17.50 -3.19 -19.96
C LYS A 103 17.31 -3.42 -18.46
N ALA A 104 17.26 -2.36 -17.66
CA ALA A 104 17.05 -2.47 -16.22
C ALA A 104 15.66 -3.04 -15.89
N TRP A 105 14.61 -2.62 -16.61
CA TRP A 105 13.25 -3.10 -16.37
C TRP A 105 13.04 -4.55 -16.83
N ARG A 106 13.69 -4.97 -17.92
CA ARG A 106 13.68 -6.37 -18.38
C ARG A 106 14.28 -7.37 -17.38
N LEU A 107 15.03 -6.90 -16.38
CA LEU A 107 15.61 -7.75 -15.33
C LEU A 107 14.68 -7.93 -14.11
N PHE A 108 13.61 -7.13 -14.00
CA PHE A 108 12.64 -7.22 -12.91
C PHE A 108 11.47 -8.16 -13.22
N ASP A 109 11.16 -8.39 -14.51
CA ASP A 109 10.15 -9.33 -15.00
C ASP A 109 10.67 -10.78 -15.01
#